data_AF-A0A3M7KKL1-F1
#
_entry.id   AF-A0A3M7KKL1-F1
#
_cell.length_a   1.000
_cell.length_b   1.000
_cell.length_c   1.000
_cell.angle_alpha   90.00
_cell.angle_beta   90.00
_cell.angle_gamma   90.00
#
_symmetry.space_group_name_H-M   'P 1'
#
loop_
_entity.id
_entity.type
_entity.pdbx_description
1 polymer ?
#
loop_
_entity_poly.entity_id
_entity_poly.type
_entity_poly.pdbx_seq_one_letter_code
_entity_poly.pdbx_strand_id
1 'polypeptide(L)'
;MVDINQDGWLDIYVCQLHGYKELKGYNKLFVNNADGTFTEKASEYGLDVSSYSQQAAFFYYDLDGDLDMYLLNQAVHTPNAYKKGELRKVRDSMTGDRLYKNNSGKFSDVSEEAEIYGGSMGYGLAMNITDLNNDGFPDIYVSNDFHENDYLYYNQGNGKFKEDIVGSMGHNF
;
A
#
# COMPACT_ATOMS: atom_id res chain seq x y z
N MET A 1 -4.83 12.01 -4.05
CA MET A 1 -5.76 12.94 -3.35
C MET A 1 -6.91 12.11 -2.85
N VAL A 2 -7.45 12.46 -1.69
CA VAL A 2 -8.48 11.69 -0.96
C VAL A 2 -9.24 12.66 -0.07
N ASP A 3 -10.53 12.48 0.17
CA ASP A 3 -11.25 13.15 1.26
C ASP A 3 -11.15 12.24 2.49
N ILE A 4 -10.11 12.41 3.31
CA ILE A 4 -9.75 11.42 4.36
C ILE A 4 -10.64 11.53 5.60
N ASN A 5 -11.24 12.69 5.81
CA ASN A 5 -12.05 13.02 6.98
C ASN A 5 -13.54 13.21 6.64
N GLN A 6 -13.94 12.99 5.38
CA GLN A 6 -15.31 13.06 4.87
C GLN A 6 -15.96 14.44 5.07
N ASP A 7 -15.16 15.51 4.97
CA ASP A 7 -15.66 16.88 5.12
C ASP A 7 -16.07 17.53 3.78
N GLY A 8 -15.93 16.79 2.68
CA GLY A 8 -16.27 17.22 1.32
C GLY A 8 -15.12 17.93 0.61
N TRP A 9 -13.94 18.05 1.22
CA TRP A 9 -12.76 18.67 0.63
C TRP A 9 -11.66 17.63 0.39
N LEU A 10 -11.03 17.71 -0.78
CA LEU A 10 -9.92 16.80 -1.09
C LEU A 10 -8.64 17.22 -0.37
N ASP A 11 -8.04 16.23 0.29
CA ASP A 11 -6.73 16.25 0.93
C ASP A 11 -5.64 15.67 0.01
N ILE A 12 -4.39 15.92 0.40
CA ILE A 12 -3.21 15.51 -0.36
C ILE A 12 -2.34 14.60 0.49
N TYR A 13 -2.17 13.35 0.04
CA TYR A 13 -1.15 12.45 0.57
C TYR A 13 0.05 12.42 -0.38
N VAL A 14 1.26 12.59 0.16
CA VAL A 14 2.52 12.63 -0.58
C VAL A 14 3.44 11.54 -0.07
N CYS A 15 3.81 10.62 -0.96
CA CYS A 15 4.85 9.62 -0.70
C CYS A 15 6.22 10.28 -0.76
N GLN A 16 7.04 10.10 0.27
CA GLN A 16 8.40 10.63 0.32
C GLN A 16 9.41 9.54 0.65
N LEU A 17 10.50 9.52 -0.11
CA LEU A 17 11.59 8.56 0.06
C LEU A 17 12.37 8.83 1.36
N HIS A 18 12.50 7.82 2.21
CA HIS A 18 13.33 7.84 3.41
C HIS A 18 14.53 6.89 3.28
N GLY A 19 15.72 7.27 3.74
CA GLY A 19 16.84 6.34 3.96
C GLY A 19 17.61 5.91 2.72
N TYR A 20 17.19 6.35 1.52
CA TYR A 20 17.98 6.14 0.30
C TYR A 20 19.10 7.20 0.25
N LYS A 21 20.35 6.73 0.38
CA LYS A 21 21.53 7.58 0.60
C LYS A 21 21.35 8.42 1.88
N GLU A 22 21.35 9.75 1.76
CA GLU A 22 21.22 10.69 2.88
C GLU A 22 19.83 11.35 2.94
N LEU A 23 18.87 10.90 2.11
CA LEU A 23 17.53 11.47 2.08
C LEU A 23 16.78 11.14 3.37
N LYS A 24 16.26 12.17 4.02
CA LYS A 24 15.45 12.07 5.23
C LYS A 24 14.08 12.65 4.94
N GLY A 25 13.07 11.81 5.05
CA GLY A 25 11.68 12.16 4.81
C GLY A 25 10.75 11.18 5.48
N TYR A 26 9.47 11.50 5.49
CA TYR A 26 8.38 10.61 5.81
C TYR A 26 7.19 11.06 4.97
N ASN A 27 6.25 10.17 4.72
CA ASN A 27 5.06 10.51 3.95
C ASN A 27 4.27 11.63 4.63
N LYS A 28 3.67 12.51 3.83
CA LYS A 28 2.96 13.69 4.30
C LYS A 28 1.49 13.60 3.99
N LEU A 29 0.65 14.01 4.94
CA LEU A 29 -0.79 14.18 4.76
C LEU A 29 -1.11 15.65 4.99
N PHE A 30 -1.57 16.32 3.96
CA PHE A 30 -2.01 17.71 4.00
C PHE A 30 -3.53 17.74 3.96
N VAL A 31 -4.15 18.01 5.13
CA VAL A 31 -5.60 18.13 5.28
C VAL A 31 -6.05 19.53 4.86
N ASN A 32 -7.09 19.60 4.05
CA ASN A 32 -7.61 20.85 3.49
C ASN A 32 -8.35 21.67 4.54
N ASN A 33 -8.05 22.97 4.64
CA ASN A 33 -8.71 23.87 5.59
C ASN A 33 -9.95 24.58 4.99
N ALA A 34 -10.35 24.24 3.75
CA ALA A 34 -11.44 24.87 3.00
C ALA A 34 -11.26 26.37 2.70
N ASP A 35 -10.05 26.89 2.83
CA ASP A 35 -9.69 28.30 2.58
C ASP A 35 -8.52 28.46 1.59
N GLY A 36 -8.18 27.38 0.89
CA GLY A 36 -7.03 27.32 -0.03
C GLY A 36 -5.70 27.01 0.67
N THR A 37 -5.70 26.78 1.99
CA THR A 37 -4.54 26.32 2.76
C THR A 37 -4.68 24.86 3.19
N PHE A 38 -3.57 24.26 3.62
CA PHE A 38 -3.52 22.90 4.11
C PHE A 38 -2.73 22.82 5.42
N THR A 39 -3.11 21.88 6.28
CA THR A 39 -2.37 21.55 7.51
C THR A 39 -1.80 20.15 7.43
N GLU A 40 -0.50 20.02 7.73
CA GLU A 40 0.19 18.73 7.73
C GLU A 40 -0.18 17.94 8.99
N LYS A 41 -0.72 16.73 8.82
CA LYS A 41 -1.30 15.89 9.88
C LYS A 41 -0.90 14.42 9.80
N ALA A 42 0.14 14.04 9.05
CA ALA A 42 0.50 12.63 8.87
C ALA A 42 0.71 11.89 10.20
N SER A 43 1.46 12.49 11.12
CA SER A 43 1.72 11.89 12.44
C SER A 43 0.45 11.77 13.31
N GLU A 44 -0.47 12.74 13.19
CA GLU A 44 -1.76 12.67 13.88
C GLU A 44 -2.58 11.48 13.37
N TYR A 45 -2.52 11.16 12.09
CA TYR A 45 -3.26 10.04 11.49
C TYR A 45 -2.52 8.70 11.57
N GLY A 46 -1.24 8.68 11.96
CA GLY A 46 -0.40 7.47 11.92
C GLY A 46 0.11 7.13 10.51
N LEU A 47 0.17 8.13 9.63
CA LEU A 47 0.55 8.00 8.21
C LEU A 47 1.89 8.66 7.87
N ASP A 48 2.69 9.05 8.86
CA ASP A 48 4.06 9.58 8.73
C ASP A 48 5.09 8.47 8.46
N VAL A 49 4.80 7.64 7.45
CA VAL A 49 5.58 6.45 7.14
C VAL A 49 6.96 6.81 6.57
N SER A 50 8.01 6.24 7.19
CA SER A 50 9.39 6.33 6.70
C SER A 50 9.79 5.04 6.00
N SER A 51 9.62 5.00 4.68
CA SER A 51 9.96 3.85 3.83
C SER A 51 10.40 4.33 2.43
N TYR A 52 10.60 3.38 1.51
CA TYR A 52 10.79 3.68 0.09
C TYR A 52 9.45 3.83 -0.65
N SER A 53 8.58 4.68 -0.10
CA SER A 53 7.22 4.93 -0.60
C SER A 53 7.24 5.41 -2.05
N GLN A 54 6.40 4.80 -2.87
CA GLN A 54 6.24 5.15 -4.28
C GLN A 54 4.83 5.65 -4.60
N GLN A 55 3.81 4.91 -4.18
CA GLN A 55 2.41 5.24 -4.45
C GLN A 55 1.56 4.85 -3.25
N ALA A 56 0.47 5.59 -3.01
CA ALA A 56 -0.56 5.23 -2.05
C ALA A 56 -1.94 5.21 -2.74
N ALA A 57 -2.79 4.28 -2.33
CA ALA A 57 -4.18 4.19 -2.77
C ALA A 57 -5.08 4.14 -1.53
N PHE A 58 -6.15 4.94 -1.55
CA PHE A 58 -7.16 4.96 -0.49
C PHE A 58 -8.44 4.30 -0.98
N PHE A 59 -9.00 3.39 -0.20
CA PHE A 59 -10.16 2.58 -0.59
C PHE A 59 -10.82 1.96 0.65
N TYR A 60 -12.08 1.52 0.52
CA TYR A 60 -12.81 0.82 1.58
C TYR A 60 -12.44 -0.67 1.56
N TYR A 61 -11.35 -1.11 2.21
CA TYR A 61 -10.91 -2.51 2.02
C TYR A 61 -11.83 -3.50 2.73
N ASP A 62 -12.45 -3.13 3.85
CA ASP A 62 -13.38 -3.99 4.61
C ASP A 62 -14.83 -3.48 4.62
N LEU A 63 -15.11 -2.41 3.87
CA LEU A 63 -16.44 -1.82 3.70
C LEU A 63 -17.07 -1.32 5.01
N ASP A 64 -16.26 -0.93 6.01
CA ASP A 64 -16.75 -0.48 7.32
C ASP A 64 -17.11 1.02 7.40
N GLY A 65 -16.89 1.76 6.31
CA GLY A 65 -17.34 3.14 6.15
C GLY A 65 -16.26 4.19 6.34
N ASP A 66 -15.02 3.82 6.63
CA ASP A 66 -13.86 4.69 6.52
C ASP A 66 -12.86 4.22 5.45
N LEU A 67 -12.07 5.16 4.92
CA LEU A 67 -11.09 4.84 3.87
C LEU A 67 -9.81 4.35 4.52
N ASP A 68 -9.37 3.18 4.08
CA ASP A 68 -8.09 2.58 4.40
C ASP A 68 -7.01 2.99 3.38
N MET A 69 -5.77 2.55 3.59
CA MET A 69 -4.68 2.89 2.69
C MET A 69 -3.76 1.70 2.38
N TYR A 70 -3.53 1.43 1.09
CA TYR A 70 -2.42 0.62 0.64
C TYR A 70 -1.24 1.51 0.26
N LEU A 71 -0.04 1.20 0.76
CA LEU A 71 1.22 1.85 0.42
C LEU A 71 2.09 0.88 -0.37
N LEU A 72 2.30 1.22 -1.64
CA LEU A 72 3.27 0.57 -2.52
C LEU A 72 4.66 1.13 -2.23
N ASN A 73 5.59 0.24 -1.90
CA ASN A 73 7.00 0.54 -1.74
C ASN A 73 7.80 -0.05 -2.90
N GLN A 74 9.02 0.46 -3.07
CA GLN A 74 9.97 -0.07 -4.05
C GLN A 74 11.26 -0.53 -3.38
N ALA A 75 11.74 -1.70 -3.79
CA ALA A 75 13.04 -2.20 -3.42
C ALA A 75 14.15 -1.39 -4.09
N VAL A 76 15.23 -1.18 -3.33
CA VAL A 76 16.49 -0.67 -3.88
C VAL A 76 17.34 -1.89 -4.22
N HIS A 77 17.90 -1.93 -5.44
CA HIS A 77 18.70 -3.07 -5.90
C HIS A 77 19.77 -3.50 -4.89
N THR A 78 19.63 -4.72 -4.36
CA THR A 78 20.67 -5.38 -3.57
C THR A 78 21.04 -6.72 -4.21
N PRO A 79 22.26 -7.25 -3.97
CA PRO A 79 22.63 -8.61 -4.40
C PRO A 79 21.76 -9.73 -3.80
N ASN A 80 20.91 -9.44 -2.80
CA ASN A 80 19.94 -10.39 -2.28
C ASN A 80 18.67 -10.50 -3.15
N ALA A 81 18.53 -9.66 -4.17
CA ALA A 81 17.42 -9.63 -5.13
C ALA A 81 17.29 -10.89 -6.03
N TYR A 82 18.03 -11.96 -5.71
CA TYR A 82 18.14 -13.19 -6.52
C TYR A 82 17.76 -14.45 -5.74
N LYS A 83 17.25 -14.33 -4.50
CA LYS A 83 16.81 -15.48 -3.70
C LYS A 83 15.34 -15.82 -3.99
N LYS A 84 15.04 -17.13 -4.06
CA LYS A 84 13.72 -17.68 -4.40
C LYS A 84 12.60 -17.17 -3.47
N GLY A 85 11.38 -17.15 -4.02
CA GLY A 85 10.18 -16.44 -3.56
C GLY A 85 9.68 -16.59 -2.11
N GLU A 86 10.40 -17.23 -1.20
CA GLU A 86 10.07 -17.19 0.24
C GLU A 86 10.32 -15.80 0.84
N LEU A 87 11.23 -15.01 0.25
CA LEU A 87 11.56 -13.68 0.77
C LEU A 87 10.39 -12.68 0.67
N ARG A 88 9.42 -12.87 -0.23
CA ARG A 88 8.26 -11.97 -0.34
C ARG A 88 7.39 -11.96 0.93
N LYS A 89 7.45 -13.05 1.71
CA LYS A 89 6.72 -13.21 2.99
C LYS A 89 7.51 -12.68 4.19
N VAL A 90 8.81 -12.44 4.06
CA VAL A 90 9.64 -11.94 5.15
C VAL A 90 9.61 -10.41 5.11
N ARG A 91 8.79 -9.80 5.98
CA ARG A 91 8.57 -8.35 5.96
C ARG A 91 9.87 -7.55 6.14
N ASP A 92 10.06 -6.57 5.27
CA ASP A 92 11.13 -5.58 5.31
C ASP A 92 10.52 -4.19 5.53
N SER A 93 11.03 -3.48 6.53
CA SER A 93 10.43 -2.21 6.96
C SER A 93 10.62 -1.09 5.93
N MET A 94 11.58 -1.16 5.02
CA MET A 94 11.84 -0.08 4.07
C MET A 94 11.17 -0.33 2.72
N THR A 95 11.06 -1.58 2.31
CA THR A 95 10.71 -1.99 0.94
C THR A 95 9.38 -2.72 0.84
N GLY A 96 8.87 -3.26 1.95
CA GLY A 96 7.65 -4.06 1.93
C GLY A 96 6.40 -3.24 1.77
N ASP A 97 5.50 -3.67 0.90
CA ASP A 97 4.16 -3.08 0.77
C ASP A 97 3.38 -3.17 2.09
N ARG A 98 2.49 -2.21 2.28
CA ARG A 98 1.73 -2.08 3.53
C ARG A 98 0.26 -1.81 3.29
N LEU A 99 -0.58 -2.49 4.06
CA LEU A 99 -1.99 -2.15 4.21
C LEU A 99 -2.22 -1.53 5.58
N TYR A 100 -2.85 -0.38 5.61
CA TYR A 100 -3.21 0.33 6.82
C TYR A 100 -4.72 0.35 6.97
N LYS A 101 -5.22 -0.21 8.08
CA LYS A 101 -6.61 -0.09 8.48
C LYS A 101 -6.84 1.26 9.15
N ASN A 102 -7.86 1.98 8.71
CA ASN A 102 -8.35 3.16 9.40
C ASN A 102 -9.33 2.75 10.52
N ASN A 103 -9.17 3.39 11.67
CA ASN A 103 -10.10 3.25 12.78
C ASN A 103 -10.48 4.66 13.23
N SER A 104 -11.44 5.27 12.55
CA SER A 104 -11.94 6.61 12.89
C SER A 104 -10.84 7.69 12.90
N GLY A 105 -10.02 7.72 11.85
CA GLY A 105 -8.95 8.69 11.64
C GLY A 105 -7.59 8.29 12.22
N LYS A 106 -7.46 7.05 12.70
CA LYS A 106 -6.18 6.47 13.17
C LYS A 106 -5.83 5.24 12.35
N PHE A 107 -4.71 5.30 11.65
CA PHE A 107 -4.25 4.24 10.77
C PHE A 107 -3.28 3.31 11.49
N SER A 108 -3.48 2.01 11.33
CA SER A 108 -2.62 0.94 11.85
C SER A 108 -2.22 -0.01 10.74
N ASP A 109 -0.93 -0.34 10.67
CA ASP A 109 -0.42 -1.37 9.73
C ASP A 109 -1.02 -2.74 10.11
N VAL A 110 -1.76 -3.34 9.18
CA VAL A 110 -2.40 -4.65 9.30
C VAL A 110 -1.89 -5.63 8.24
N SER A 111 -0.73 -5.34 7.65
CA SER A 111 -0.25 -6.04 6.45
C SER A 111 0.02 -7.52 6.69
N GLU A 112 0.53 -7.89 7.86
CA GLU A 112 0.82 -9.28 8.20
C GLU A 112 -0.48 -10.05 8.44
N GLU A 113 -1.42 -9.45 9.16
CA GLU A 113 -2.75 -9.99 9.43
C GLU A 113 -3.56 -10.18 8.14
N ALA A 114 -3.44 -9.22 7.21
CA ALA A 114 -4.13 -9.20 5.93
C ALA A 114 -3.44 -10.04 4.84
N GLU A 115 -2.30 -10.67 5.14
CA GLU A 115 -1.53 -11.53 4.23
C GLU A 115 -0.97 -10.79 2.99
N ILE A 116 -0.66 -9.50 3.14
CA ILE A 116 0.02 -8.69 2.11
C ILE A 116 1.53 -8.97 2.14
N TYR A 117 2.10 -9.28 0.98
CA TYR A 117 3.54 -9.46 0.87
C TYR A 117 4.27 -8.15 1.15
N GLY A 118 5.36 -8.25 1.89
CA GLY A 118 6.15 -7.11 2.33
C GLY A 118 7.64 -7.36 2.26
N GLY A 119 8.08 -8.25 1.36
CA GLY A 119 9.48 -8.64 1.28
C GLY A 119 10.40 -7.61 0.65
N SER A 120 11.70 -7.81 0.86
CA SER A 120 12.80 -7.02 0.28
C SER A 120 12.97 -7.12 -1.25
N MET A 121 12.02 -7.76 -1.90
CA MET A 121 11.99 -8.09 -3.33
C MET A 121 10.95 -7.30 -4.11
N GLY A 122 10.02 -6.59 -3.46
CA GLY A 122 8.95 -5.85 -4.13
C GLY A 122 9.50 -4.67 -4.92
N TYR A 123 9.51 -4.75 -6.25
CA TYR A 123 9.85 -3.64 -7.15
C TYR A 123 8.55 -3.01 -7.66
N GLY A 124 7.72 -2.51 -6.73
CA GLY A 124 6.42 -1.96 -7.06
C GLY A 124 6.51 -0.78 -8.01
N LEU A 125 5.94 -0.90 -9.21
CA LEU A 125 5.90 0.20 -10.20
C LEU A 125 4.61 1.00 -10.10
N ALA A 126 3.49 0.30 -10.04
CA ALA A 126 2.15 0.86 -9.98
C ALA A 126 1.21 -0.14 -9.29
N MET A 127 0.10 0.40 -8.80
CA MET A 127 -1.00 -0.41 -8.28
C MET A 127 -2.35 0.09 -8.79
N ASN A 128 -3.33 -0.82 -8.80
CA ASN A 128 -4.72 -0.54 -9.09
C ASN A 128 -5.63 -1.24 -8.07
N ILE A 129 -6.72 -0.58 -7.71
CA ILE A 129 -7.75 -1.10 -6.81
C ILE A 129 -9.05 -1.21 -7.60
N THR A 130 -9.59 -2.42 -7.73
CA THR A 130 -10.85 -2.67 -8.42
C THR A 130 -11.40 -4.03 -8.04
N ASP A 131 -12.71 -4.23 -8.12
CA ASP A 131 -13.35 -5.53 -7.91
C ASP A 131 -13.19 -6.37 -9.19
N LEU A 132 -12.18 -7.25 -9.23
CA LEU A 132 -11.81 -8.00 -10.43
C LEU A 132 -12.64 -9.28 -10.60
N ASN A 133 -13.06 -9.88 -9.49
CA ASN A 133 -13.82 -11.12 -9.49
C ASN A 133 -15.35 -10.89 -9.38
N ASN A 134 -15.80 -9.65 -9.23
CA ASN A 134 -17.20 -9.22 -9.04
C ASN A 134 -17.85 -9.77 -7.77
N ASP A 135 -17.10 -9.91 -6.68
CA ASP A 135 -17.62 -10.37 -5.38
C ASP A 135 -18.06 -9.22 -4.45
N GLY A 136 -17.86 -7.99 -4.89
CA GLY A 136 -18.23 -6.77 -4.16
C GLY A 136 -17.15 -6.26 -3.22
N PHE A 137 -16.01 -6.96 -3.09
CA PHE A 137 -14.85 -6.49 -2.33
C PHE A 137 -13.75 -5.97 -3.29
N PRO A 138 -13.07 -4.87 -2.94
CA PRO A 138 -12.02 -4.33 -3.78
C PRO A 138 -10.76 -5.20 -3.72
N ASP A 139 -10.28 -5.64 -4.88
CA ASP A 139 -9.03 -6.37 -5.06
C ASP A 139 -7.86 -5.42 -5.34
N ILE A 140 -6.64 -5.92 -5.20
CA ILE A 140 -5.40 -5.15 -5.43
C ILE A 140 -4.56 -5.85 -6.50
N TYR A 141 -4.25 -5.12 -7.57
CA TYR A 141 -3.23 -5.51 -8.53
C TYR A 141 -2.00 -4.64 -8.36
N VAL A 142 -0.84 -5.28 -8.22
CA VAL A 142 0.47 -4.63 -8.12
C VAL A 142 1.34 -5.10 -9.29
N SER A 143 1.80 -4.16 -10.11
CA SER A 143 2.80 -4.45 -11.13
C SER A 143 4.20 -4.33 -10.54
N ASN A 144 4.97 -5.40 -10.55
CA ASN A 144 6.35 -5.43 -10.09
C ASN A 144 7.33 -5.47 -11.27
N ASP A 145 8.54 -4.97 -11.05
CA ASP A 145 9.63 -5.09 -12.01
C ASP A 145 10.60 -6.25 -11.68
N PHE A 146 11.47 -6.56 -12.64
CA PHE A 146 12.58 -7.50 -12.55
C PHE A 146 12.21 -8.96 -12.25
N HIS A 147 12.59 -9.46 -11.07
CA HIS A 147 12.56 -10.89 -10.72
C HIS A 147 11.35 -11.25 -9.85
N GLU A 148 10.57 -10.26 -9.44
CA GLU A 148 9.38 -10.49 -8.66
C GLU A 148 8.17 -10.54 -9.59
N ASN A 149 7.23 -11.45 -9.30
CA ASN A 149 6.00 -11.49 -10.06
C ASN A 149 5.16 -10.26 -9.75
N ASP A 150 4.33 -9.83 -10.69
CA ASP A 150 3.15 -9.03 -10.35
C ASP A 150 2.35 -9.75 -9.27
N TYR A 151 1.63 -9.00 -8.44
CA TYR A 151 0.73 -9.57 -7.45
C TYR A 151 -0.71 -9.25 -7.80
N LEU A 152 -1.57 -10.25 -7.62
CA LEU A 152 -3.01 -10.07 -7.68
C LEU A 152 -3.61 -10.61 -6.39
N TYR A 153 -4.02 -9.69 -5.54
CA TYR A 153 -4.62 -9.97 -4.24
C TYR A 153 -6.13 -9.91 -4.33
N TYR A 154 -6.77 -11.05 -4.20
CA TYR A 154 -8.23 -11.12 -4.06
C TYR A 154 -8.63 -10.89 -2.62
N ASN A 155 -9.46 -9.89 -2.37
CA ASN A 155 -9.99 -9.63 -1.05
C ASN A 155 -10.98 -10.73 -0.67
N GLN A 156 -10.79 -11.36 0.49
CA GLN A 156 -11.63 -12.49 0.92
C GLN A 156 -12.84 -12.05 1.77
N GLY A 157 -13.04 -10.74 1.96
CA GLY A 157 -14.14 -10.17 2.75
C GLY A 157 -14.08 -10.49 4.25
N ASN A 158 -12.95 -11.01 4.73
CA ASN A 158 -12.72 -11.39 6.12
C ASN A 158 -11.50 -10.67 6.74
N GLY A 159 -11.08 -9.57 6.10
CA GLY A 159 -9.91 -8.79 6.48
C GLY A 159 -8.58 -9.34 5.93
N LYS A 160 -8.62 -10.35 5.06
CA LYS A 160 -7.44 -10.96 4.44
C LYS A 160 -7.51 -10.93 2.92
N PHE A 161 -6.33 -11.00 2.31
CA PHE A 161 -6.17 -11.15 0.88
C PHE A 161 -5.58 -12.52 0.53
N LYS A 162 -6.02 -13.07 -0.60
CA LYS A 162 -5.40 -14.23 -1.24
C LYS A 162 -4.64 -13.76 -2.48
N GLU A 163 -3.33 -13.90 -2.48
CA GLU A 163 -2.53 -13.70 -3.70
C GLU A 163 -2.71 -14.87 -4.68
N ASP A 164 -3.06 -14.59 -5.93
CA ASP A 164 -3.31 -15.61 -6.96
C ASP A 164 -3.09 -15.11 -8.39
N ILE A 165 -1.96 -14.43 -8.66
CA ILE A 165 -1.64 -13.96 -10.03
C ILE A 165 -1.51 -15.12 -11.03
N VAL A 166 -0.85 -16.21 -10.61
CA VAL A 166 -0.54 -17.34 -11.49
C VAL A 166 -1.81 -18.10 -11.87
N GLY A 167 -2.70 -18.37 -10.91
CA GLY A 167 -3.98 -19.01 -11.19
C GLY A 167 -4.90 -18.16 -12.05
N SER A 168 -4.77 -16.83 -11.98
CA SER A 168 -5.61 -15.89 -12.72
C SER A 168 -5.19 -15.68 -14.17
N MET A 169 -3.92 -15.93 -14.52
CA MET A 169 -3.40 -15.69 -15.88
C MET A 169 -3.61 -16.86 -16.86
N GLY A 170 -4.23 -17.98 -16.44
CA GLY A 170 -4.58 -19.09 -17.34
C GLY A 170 -3.39 -19.81 -17.98
N HIS A 171 -2.16 -19.51 -17.56
CA HIS A 171 -0.93 -20.18 -18.02
C HIS A 171 -0.62 -21.36 -17.10
N ASN A 172 -0.88 -22.57 -17.58
CA ASN A 172 -0.33 -23.79 -16.98
C ASN A 172 1.15 -23.90 -17.37
N PHE A 173 2.06 -23.95 -16.40
CA PHE A 173 3.49 -24.20 -16.63
C PHE A 173 3.76 -25.67 -16.99
#